data_AF-A0A1G4Y416-F1
#
_entry.id   AF-A0A1G4Y416-F1
#
_cell.length_a   1.000
_cell.length_b   1.000
_cell.length_c   1.000
_cell.angle_alpha   90.00
_cell.angle_beta   90.00
_cell.angle_gamma   90.00
#
_symmetry.space_group_name_H-M   'P 1'
#
loop_
_entity.id
_entity.type
_entity.pdbx_description
1 polymer ?
#
loop_
_entity_poly.entity_id
_entity_poly.type
_entity_poly.pdbx_seq_one_letter_code
_entity_poly.pdbx_strand_id
1 'polypeptide(L)' 'MKKRRYIDLYGYTLDEFDRWLERGINKKLRSTGRSRSELDVHAIFAAYESETRKLSRRRLRETRITA' A
#
# COMPACT_ATOMS: atom_id res chain seq x y z
N MET A 1 8.56 -15.92 18.26
CA MET A 1 8.32 -15.86 16.80
C MET A 1 8.99 -14.62 16.23
N LYS A 2 10.00 -14.75 15.36
CA LYS A 2 10.60 -13.59 14.69
C LYS A 2 9.53 -12.95 13.81
N LYS A 3 9.15 -11.70 14.09
CA LYS A 3 8.25 -10.92 13.22
C LYS A 3 8.95 -10.79 11.87
N ARG A 4 8.52 -11.57 10.86
CA ARG A 4 8.98 -11.42 9.47
C ARG A 4 8.69 -9.98 9.06
N ARG A 5 9.73 -9.24 8.68
CA ARG A 5 9.59 -7.85 8.25
C ARG A 5 8.92 -7.83 6.88
N TYR A 6 8.28 -6.72 6.51
CA TYR A 6 7.69 -6.55 5.18
C TYR A 6 8.72 -6.75 4.05
N ILE A 7 9.99 -6.43 4.32
CA ILE A 7 11.14 -6.73 3.46
C ILE A 7 11.26 -8.24 3.21
N ASP A 8 11.10 -9.06 4.24
CA ASP A 8 11.21 -10.53 4.14
C ASP A 8 9.98 -11.18 3.47
N LEU A 9 8.83 -10.51 3.51
CA LEU A 9 7.55 -11.02 2.98
C LEU A 9 7.29 -10.62 1.53
N TYR A 10 7.71 -9.42 1.13
CA TYR A 10 7.40 -8.85 -0.19
C TYR A 10 8.62 -8.26 -0.90
N GLY A 11 9.79 -8.20 -0.27
CA GLY A 11 11.00 -7.67 -0.90
C GLY A 11 10.93 -6.17 -1.23
N TYR A 12 10.06 -5.42 -0.57
CA TYR A 12 10.07 -3.95 -0.62
C TYR A 12 11.01 -3.41 0.44
N THR A 13 11.83 -2.43 0.08
CA THR A 13 12.43 -1.55 1.08
C THR A 13 11.33 -0.70 1.76
N LEU A 14 11.59 -0.23 2.98
CA LEU A 14 10.61 0.60 3.71
C LEU A 14 10.20 1.83 2.88
N ASP A 15 11.20 2.52 2.29
CA ASP A 15 11.00 3.70 1.46
C ASP A 15 10.19 3.43 0.18
N GLU A 16 10.43 2.30 -0.49
CA GLU A 16 9.63 1.92 -1.65
C GLU A 16 8.18 1.67 -1.26
N PHE A 17 7.97 0.93 -0.17
CA PHE A 17 6.63 0.64 0.32
C PHE A 17 5.89 1.93 0.66
N ASP A 18 6.51 2.84 1.40
CA ASP A 18 5.91 4.11 1.80
C ASP A 18 5.60 5.00 0.59
N ARG A 19 6.50 5.09 -0.41
CA ARG A 19 6.25 5.85 -1.65
C ARG A 19 5.09 5.27 -2.45
N TRP A 20 5.04 3.95 -2.61
CA TRP A 20 3.97 3.29 -3.36
C TRP A 20 2.61 3.45 -2.65
N LEU A 21 2.62 3.28 -1.34
CA LEU A 21 1.46 3.44 -0.49
C LEU A 21 0.94 4.87 -0.51
N GLU A 22 1.82 5.87 -0.33
CA GLU A 22 1.46 7.28 -0.38
C GLU A 22 0.87 7.64 -1.75
N ARG A 23 1.46 7.16 -2.84
CA ARG A 23 0.94 7.37 -4.19
C ARG A 23 -0.43 6.72 -4.40
N GLY A 24 -0.63 5.49 -3.90
CA GLY A 24 -1.88 4.77 -3.98
C GLY A 24 -3.01 5.44 -3.19
N ILE A 25 -2.71 5.85 -1.96
CA ILE A 25 -3.64 6.60 -1.10
C ILE A 25 -3.97 7.92 -1.78
N ASN A 26 -2.98 8.75 -2.14
CA ASN A 26 -3.23 10.03 -2.81
C ASN A 26 -4.05 9.88 -4.10
N LYS A 27 -3.86 8.79 -4.87
CA LYS A 27 -4.68 8.49 -6.05
C LYS A 27 -6.14 8.21 -5.68
N LYS A 28 -6.38 7.41 -4.63
CA LYS A 28 -7.74 7.16 -4.12
C LYS A 28 -8.39 8.43 -3.60
N LEU A 29 -7.65 9.23 -2.84
CA LEU A 29 -8.14 10.49 -2.28
C LEU A 29 -8.50 11.49 -3.40
N ARG A 30 -7.68 11.57 -4.46
CA ARG A 30 -8.02 12.35 -5.66
C ARG A 30 -9.29 11.83 -6.35
N SER A 31 -9.48 10.51 -6.42
CA SER A 31 -10.67 9.94 -7.06
C SER A 31 -11.97 10.21 -6.29
N THR A 32 -11.89 10.45 -4.99
CA THR A 32 -13.06 10.86 -4.18
C THR A 32 -13.45 12.33 -4.38
N GLY A 33 -12.66 13.13 -5.11
CA GLY A 33 -12.96 14.54 -5.37
C GLY A 33 -12.87 15.46 -4.14
N ARG A 34 -12.45 14.92 -2.99
CA ARG A 34 -12.31 15.64 -1.71
C ARG A 34 -10.85 15.98 -1.44
N SER A 35 -10.62 17.11 -0.77
CA SER A 35 -9.27 17.47 -0.35
C SER A 35 -8.78 16.53 0.76
N ARG A 36 -7.46 16.33 0.88
CA ARG A 36 -6.86 15.46 1.92
C ARG A 36 -7.23 15.91 3.34
N SER A 37 -7.48 17.20 3.54
CA SER A 37 -7.96 17.82 4.78
C SER A 37 -9.44 17.57 5.08
N GLU A 38 -10.25 17.26 4.07
CA GLU A 38 -11.69 16.93 4.21
C GLU A 38 -11.94 15.43 4.42
N LEU A 39 -10.89 14.61 4.35
CA LEU A 39 -11.01 13.17 4.47
C LEU A 39 -10.96 12.75 5.93
N ASP A 40 -12.03 12.06 6.33
CA ASP A 40 -12.08 11.40 7.63
C ASP A 40 -10.95 10.39 7.79
N VAL A 41 -10.44 10.26 9.00
CA VAL A 41 -9.39 9.33 9.39
C VAL A 41 -9.75 7.91 8.96
N HIS A 42 -11.03 7.52 9.08
CA HIS A 42 -11.50 6.22 8.61
C HIS A 42 -11.34 6.03 7.09
N ALA A 43 -11.56 7.06 6.29
CA ALA A 43 -11.37 6.99 4.84
C ALA A 43 -9.88 6.82 4.48
N ILE A 44 -8.99 7.49 5.23
CA ILE A 44 -7.53 7.35 5.08
C ILE A 44 -7.09 5.92 5.45
N PHE A 45 -7.58 5.39 6.58
CA PHE A 45 -7.27 4.02 7.00
C PHE A 45 -7.82 2.97 6.03
N ALA A 46 -9.04 3.14 5.51
CA ALA A 46 -9.61 2.25 4.51
C ALA A 46 -8.81 2.30 3.18
N ALA A 47 -8.31 3.48 2.79
CA ALA A 47 -7.43 3.62 1.64
C ALA A 47 -6.09 2.91 1.88
N TYR A 48 -5.50 3.09 3.05
CA TYR A 48 -4.26 2.43 3.47
C TYR A 48 -4.39 0.91 3.43
N GLU A 49 -5.40 0.34 4.08
CA GLU A 49 -5.61 -1.11 4.13
C GLU A 49 -5.85 -1.69 2.73
N SER A 50 -6.61 -0.99 1.89
CA SER A 50 -6.86 -1.45 0.53
C SER A 50 -5.61 -1.41 -0.35
N GLU A 51 -4.75 -0.41 -0.22
CA GLU A 51 -3.54 -0.29 -1.06
C GLU A 51 -2.44 -1.25 -0.59
N THR A 52 -2.25 -1.41 0.72
CA THR A 52 -1.34 -2.44 1.28
C THR A 52 -1.71 -3.86 0.82
N ARG A 53 -3.01 -4.20 0.75
CA ARG A 53 -3.49 -5.48 0.18
C ARG A 53 -3.21 -5.62 -1.33
N LYS A 54 -3.18 -4.53 -2.09
CA LYS A 54 -2.85 -4.58 -3.53
C LYS A 54 -1.37 -4.77 -3.77
N LEU A 55 -0.52 -4.08 -3.01
CA LEU A 55 0.95 -4.18 -3.15
C LEU A 55 1.43 -5.60 -2.86
N SER A 56 0.95 -6.20 -1.78
CA SER A 56 1.23 -7.59 -1.43
C SER A 56 0.81 -8.57 -2.54
N ARG A 57 -0.40 -8.42 -3.10
CA ARG A 57 -0.89 -9.26 -4.21
C ARG A 57 -0.11 -9.07 -5.51
N ARG A 58 0.21 -7.82 -5.86
CA ARG A 58 0.99 -7.50 -7.06
C ARG A 58 2.35 -8.19 -7.00
N ARG A 59 3.02 -8.09 -5.85
CA ARG A 59 4.35 -8.65 -5.68
C ARG A 59 4.34 -10.18 -5.64
N LEU A 60 3.33 -10.78 -4.99
CA LEU A 60 3.10 -12.22 -5.05
C LEU A 60 2.94 -12.72 -6.50
N ARG A 61 2.25 -11.95 -7.34
CA ARG A 61 2.11 -12.25 -8.78
C ARG A 61 3.44 -12.10 -9.51
N GLU A 62 4.21 -11.06 -9.25
CA GLU A 62 5.54 -10.87 -9.83
C GLU A 62 6.47 -12.04 -9.48
N THR A 63 6.56 -12.42 -8.20
CA THR A 63 7.39 -13.56 -7.75
C THR A 63 6.93 -14.90 -8.32
N ARG A 64 5.62 -15.10 -8.53
CA ARG A 64 5.10 -16.33 -9.16
C ARG A 64 5.40 -16.42 -10.66
N ILE A 65 5.57 -15.29 -11.34
CA ILE A 65 5.87 -15.26 -12.77
C ILE A 65 7.38 -15.44 -13.02
N THR A 66 8.22 -15.11 -12.03
CA THR A 66 9.68 -15.24 -12.12
C THR A 66 10.22 -16.57 -11.58
N ALA A 67 9.38 -17.42 -10.99
CA ALA A 67 9.71 -18.77 -10.54
C ALA A 67 9.26 -19.81 -11.55
#